data_AF-A0A833YUC6-F1
#
_entry.id   AF-A0A833YUC6-F1
#
_cell.length_a   1.000
_cell.length_b   1.000
_cell.length_c   1.000
_cell.angle_alpha   90.00
_cell.angle_beta   90.00
_cell.angle_gamma   90.00
#
_symmetry.space_group_name_H-M   'P 1'
#
loop_
_entity.id
_entity.type
_entity.pdbx_description
1 polymer ?
#
loop_
_entity_poly.entity_id
_entity_poly.type
_entity_poly.pdbx_seq_one_letter_code
_entity_poly.pdbx_strand_id
1 'polypeptide(L)' 'MQAEYWSVSAKTGENVKAFFSRVAALAFEQSVLQHLERRSGSQPQVGDGDLIHMEGSPSENQESKRPSGPGCC' A
#
# COMPACT_ATOMS: atom_id res chain seq x y z
N MET A 1 -12.18 17.45 26.37
CA MET A 1 -11.73 16.07 26.66
C MET A 1 -12.94 15.26 27.09
N GLN A 2 -13.34 14.25 26.33
CA GLN A 2 -14.35 13.26 26.73
C GLN A 2 -13.59 12.00 27.14
N ALA A 3 -13.77 11.55 28.38
CA ALA A 3 -13.14 10.34 28.91
C ALA A 3 -14.23 9.37 29.37
N GLU A 4 -14.04 8.09 29.04
CA GLU A 4 -14.94 7.02 29.44
C GLU A 4 -14.56 6.55 30.86
N TYR A 5 -15.54 6.47 31.77
CA TYR A 5 -15.30 5.98 33.13
C TYR A 5 -15.52 4.47 33.23
N TRP A 6 -14.64 3.78 33.95
CA TRP A 6 -14.68 2.33 34.16
C TRP A 6 -14.35 1.98 35.62
N SER A 7 -15.19 1.16 36.26
CA SER A 7 -14.86 0.52 37.53
C SER A 7 -14.09 -0.78 37.27
N VAL A 8 -12.92 -0.92 37.89
CA VAL A 8 -12.05 -2.10 37.75
C VAL A 8 -11.48 -2.51 39.10
N SER A 9 -11.18 -3.80 39.26
CA SER A 9 -10.49 -4.32 40.45
C SER A 9 -9.31 -5.18 40.03
N ALA A 10 -8.09 -4.70 40.29
CA ALA A 10 -6.87 -5.46 40.02
C ALA A 10 -6.75 -6.72 40.88
N LYS A 11 -7.32 -6.72 42.09
CA LYS A 11 -7.27 -7.86 43.02
C LYS A 11 -8.11 -9.03 42.53
N THR A 12 -9.31 -8.76 42.01
CA THR A 12 -10.25 -9.80 41.53
C THR A 12 -10.18 -10.01 40.02
N GLY A 13 -9.55 -9.09 39.28
CA GLY A 13 -9.54 -9.08 37.82
C GLY A 13 -10.83 -8.54 37.19
N GLU A 14 -11.76 -8.02 38.00
CA GLU A 14 -13.04 -7.51 37.51
C GLU A 14 -12.81 -6.35 36.52
N ASN A 15 -13.44 -6.48 35.35
CA ASN A 15 -13.42 -5.52 34.24
C ASN A 15 -12.04 -5.19 33.65
N VAL A 16 -10.95 -5.79 34.14
CA VAL A 16 -9.58 -5.52 33.64
C VAL A 16 -9.45 -5.86 32.16
N LYS A 17 -9.87 -7.06 31.76
CA LYS A 17 -9.79 -7.50 30.36
C LYS A 17 -10.62 -6.60 29.43
N ALA A 18 -11.85 -6.29 29.83
CA ALA A 18 -12.75 -5.45 29.03
C ALA A 18 -12.19 -4.03 28.87
N PHE A 19 -11.68 -3.44 29.97
CA PHE A 19 -11.06 -2.12 29.95
C PHE A 19 -9.86 -2.05 28.98
N PHE A 20 -8.90 -2.97 29.11
CA PHE A 20 -7.73 -2.95 28.22
C PHE A 20 -8.09 -3.29 26.76
N SER A 21 -9.10 -4.14 26.54
CA SER A 21 -9.59 -4.42 25.18
C SER A 21 -10.19 -3.17 24.55
N ARG A 22 -10.95 -2.37 25.31
CA ARG A 22 -11.52 -1.10 24.84
C ARG A 22 -10.44 -0.08 24.48
N VAL A 23 -9.44 0.08 25.34
CA VAL A 23 -8.29 0.97 25.09
C VAL A 23 -7.51 0.53 23.86
N ALA A 24 -7.23 -0.77 23.72
CA ALA A 24 -6.54 -1.32 22.56
C ALA A 24 -7.34 -1.10 21.26
N ALA A 25 -8.66 -1.29 21.29
CA ALA A 25 -9.52 -1.04 20.14
C ALA A 25 -9.49 0.42 19.68
N LEU A 26 -9.55 1.38 20.62
CA LEU A 26 -9.45 2.81 20.31
C LEU A 26 -8.10 3.17 19.69
N ALA A 27 -7.00 2.68 20.27
CA ALA A 27 -5.66 2.93 19.74
C ALA A 27 -5.47 2.29 18.35
N PHE A 28 -6.01 1.07 18.16
CA PHE A 28 -5.98 0.38 16.88
C PHE A 28 -6.75 1.14 15.80
N GLU A 29 -7.98 1.57 16.08
CA GLU A 29 -8.82 2.35 15.16
C GLU A 29 -8.08 3.61 14.68
N GLN A 30 -7.51 4.39 15.61
CA GLN A 30 -6.73 5.58 15.29
C GLN A 30 -5.48 5.25 14.46
N SER A 31 -4.78 4.16 14.80
CA SER A 31 -3.57 3.74 14.09
C SER A 31 -3.87 3.32 12.65
N VAL A 32 -4.98 2.60 12.43
CA VAL A 32 -5.41 2.18 11.08
C VAL A 32 -5.83 3.38 10.25
N LEU A 33 -6.64 4.29 10.80
CA LEU A 33 -7.04 5.51 10.11
C LEU A 33 -5.83 6.33 9.69
N GLN A 34 -4.90 6.57 10.62
CA GLN A 34 -3.67 7.30 10.32
C GLN A 34 -2.82 6.60 9.24
N HIS A 35 -2.75 5.28 9.25
CA HIS A 35 -2.02 4.52 8.23
C HIS A 35 -2.66 4.66 6.84
N LEU A 36 -3.99 4.62 6.75
CA LEU A 36 -4.72 4.80 5.50
C LEU A 36 -4.61 6.23 4.97
N GLU A 37 -4.73 7.23 5.84
CA GLU A 37 -4.53 8.64 5.48
C GLU A 37 -3.13 8.86 4.89
N ARG A 38 -2.09 8.32 5.54
CA ARG A 38 -0.70 8.40 5.03
C ARG A 38 -0.54 7.72 3.66
N ARG A 39 -1.24 6.61 3.41
CA ARG A 39 -1.20 5.89 2.13
C ARG A 39 -2.06 6.52 1.04
N SER A 40 -3.04 7.36 1.40
CA SER A 40 -3.89 8.06 0.44
C SER A 40 -3.18 9.23 -0.27
N GLY A 41 -2.09 9.75 0.31
CA GLY A 41 -1.25 10.80 -0.30
C GLY A 41 -0.16 10.30 -1.26
N SER A 42 0.20 9.03 -1.17
CA SER A 42 1.13 8.37 -2.09
C SER A 42 0.54 7.01 -2.47
N GLN A 43 -0.06 6.92 -3.66
CA GLN A 43 -0.26 5.60 -4.25
C GLN A 43 1.08 4.89 -4.20
N PRO A 44 1.17 3.67 -3.63
CA PRO A 44 2.40 2.90 -3.73
C PRO A 44 2.64 2.71 -5.22
N GLN A 45 3.64 3.40 -5.76
CA GLN A 45 3.99 3.28 -7.17
C GLN A 45 4.47 1.83 -7.33
N VAL A 46 3.60 0.98 -7.89
CA VAL A 46 3.93 -0.41 -8.17
C VAL A 46 4.70 -0.39 -9.49
N GLY A 47 6.02 -0.58 -9.39
CA GLY A 47 6.94 -0.50 -10.52
C GLY A 47 7.66 0.85 -10.59
N ASP A 48 8.94 0.82 -10.97
CA ASP A 48 9.63 2.00 -11.46
C ASP A 48 8.82 2.51 -12.65
N GLY A 49 8.35 3.76 -12.58
CA GLY A 49 7.37 4.33 -13.50
C GLY A 49 7.87 4.55 -14.93
N ASP A 50 8.57 3.58 -15.51
CA ASP A 50 8.92 3.57 -16.93
C ASP A 50 7.65 3.23 -17.72
N LEU A 51 6.91 4.28 -18.04
CA LEU A 51 5.76 4.22 -18.93
C LEU A 51 6.30 3.81 -20.31
N ILE A 52 6.11 2.55 -20.72
CA ILE A 52 6.50 2.12 -22.06
C ILE A 52 5.67 2.91 -23.08
N HIS A 53 6.28 3.93 -23.67
CA HIS A 53 5.73 4.72 -24.76
C HIS A 53 5.85 3.92 -26.05
N MET A 54 4.76 3.30 -26.50
CA MET A 54 4.68 2.76 -27.86
C MET A 54 4.62 3.95 -28.82
N GLU A 55 5.78 4.36 -29.33
CA GLU A 55 5.85 5.25 -30.48
C GLU A 55 5.27 4.49 -31.67
N GLY A 56 4.09 4.93 -32.13
CA GLY A 56 3.49 4.40 -33.35
C GLY A 56 4.44 4.64 -34.50
N SER A 57 5.03 3.58 -35.03
CA SER A 57 5.85 3.61 -36.24
C SER A 57 5.04 4.30 -37.36
N PRO A 58 5.54 5.37 -38.00
CA PRO A 58 4.97 5.76 -39.27
C PRO A 58 5.21 4.59 -40.22
N SER A 59 4.16 4.19 -40.94
CA SER A 59 4.21 3.15 -41.96
C SER A 59 5.29 3.47 -43.00
N GLU A 60 6.52 3.01 -42.80
CA GLU A 60 7.56 3.05 -43.82
C GLU A 60 7.33 1.89 -44.79
N ASN A 61 6.53 2.22 -45.81
CA ASN A 61 6.70 1.64 -47.13
C ASN A 61 8.08 2.06 -47.65
N GLN A 62 9.10 1.20 -47.54
CA GLN A 62 10.17 1.12 -48.53
C GLN A 62 11.03 -0.14 -48.38
N GLU A 63 10.99 -0.91 -49.47
CA GLU A 63 11.87 -1.99 -49.85
C GLU A 63 13.36 -1.56 -49.82
N SER A 64 14.23 -2.31 -49.14
CA SER A 64 15.47 -2.89 -49.71
C SER A 64 16.46 -3.42 -48.65
N LYS A 65 17.01 -4.60 -48.97
CA LYS A 65 18.23 -5.27 -48.48
C LYS A 65 18.24 -6.01 -47.12
N ARG A 66 18.38 -7.34 -47.28
CA ARG A 66 18.65 -8.40 -46.30
C ARG A 66 19.83 -8.08 -45.36
N PRO A 67 19.74 -8.45 -44.06
CA PRO A 67 20.93 -8.69 -43.25
C PRO A 67 21.30 -10.18 -43.25
N SER A 68 22.56 -10.46 -43.57
CA SER A 68 23.22 -11.77 -43.42
C SER A 68 23.31 -12.11 -41.93
N GLY A 69 22.66 -13.19 -41.50
CA GLY A 69 22.70 -13.65 -40.12
C GLY A 69 24.09 -14.19 -39.72
N PRO A 70 24.53 -14.02 -38.46
CA PRO A 70 25.73 -14.66 -37.98
C PRO A 70 25.44 -16.16 -37.74
N GLY A 71 26.30 -17.03 -38.27
CA GLY A 71 26.22 -18.47 -38.04
C GLY A 71 26.42 -18.81 -36.56
N CYS A 72 25.51 -19.62 -36.02
CA CYS A 72 25.70 -20.29 -34.74
C CYS A 72 26.90 -21.23 -34.81
N CYS A 73 27.80 -21.09 -33.83
CA CYS A 73 28.70 -22.14 -33.34
C CYS A 73 28.47 -22.25 -31.84
#